data_AF-A0A922LQF8-F1
#
_entry.id   AF-A0A922LQF8-F1
#
_cell.length_a   1.000
_cell.length_b   1.000
_cell.length_c   1.000
_cell.angle_alpha   90.00
_cell.angle_beta   90.00
_cell.angle_gamma   90.00
#
_symmetry.space_group_name_H-M   'P 1'
#
loop_
_entity.id
_entity.type
_entity.pdbx_description
1 polymer ?
#
loop_
_entity_poly.entity_id
_entity_poly.type
_entity_poly.pdbx_seq_one_letter_code
_entity_poly.pdbx_strand_id
1 'polypeptide(L)'
;MSRSFLRRVVSVVSSLVMSSVMSVERGTSNSLSYRMFLTHGGSPISCFHDVPLLTDTNNYYNMIVEIPRWTNAKMEISKEELMNPIKQDVKNNKLRYVNNVFPHKGYIWNYGALPQTWEDPNHVDENTKAKGDNDPIDVCEIGSKIWPSGSIIPVKVLGILAMVDEGETDWKVIVINAGDPMADKLNG
;
A
#
# COMPACT_ATOMS: atom_id res chain seq x y z
N MET A 1 -51.68 9.82 17.16
CA MET A 1 -50.91 10.75 16.28
C MET A 1 -49.54 11.01 16.90
N SER A 2 -48.46 10.72 16.14
CA SER A 2 -47.16 11.45 16.11
C SER A 2 -46.36 11.57 17.43
N ARG A 3 -45.05 11.26 17.54
CA ARG A 3 -43.95 10.91 16.62
C ARG A 3 -42.82 10.33 17.49
N SER A 4 -42.24 9.20 17.09
CA SER A 4 -40.97 8.71 17.64
C SER A 4 -39.80 9.52 17.04
N PHE A 5 -38.97 10.12 17.90
CA PHE A 5 -37.72 10.75 17.51
C PHE A 5 -36.64 9.67 17.33
N LEU A 6 -36.44 9.20 16.10
CA LEU A 6 -35.17 8.55 15.73
C LEU A 6 -34.18 9.65 15.36
N ARG A 7 -33.19 9.89 16.23
CA ARG A 7 -31.97 10.63 15.86
C ARG A 7 -31.16 9.72 14.94
N ARG A 8 -31.16 10.07 13.66
CA ARG A 8 -30.27 9.51 12.64
C ARG A 8 -28.85 9.94 13.01
N VAL A 9 -28.03 9.04 13.52
CA VAL A 9 -26.58 9.26 13.61
C VAL A 9 -26.07 9.22 12.17
N VAL A 10 -25.94 10.39 11.56
CA VAL A 10 -25.22 10.54 10.31
C VAL A 10 -23.75 10.44 10.68
N SER A 11 -23.13 9.29 10.38
CA SER A 11 -21.68 9.19 10.34
C SER A 11 -21.18 10.21 9.33
N VAL A 12 -20.57 11.29 9.82
CA VAL A 12 -19.79 12.20 8.98
C VAL A 12 -18.48 11.49 8.73
N VAL A 13 -18.47 10.56 7.77
CA VAL A 13 -17.21 10.15 7.15
C VAL A 13 -16.81 11.35 6.33
N SER A 14 -15.96 12.22 6.91
CA SER A 14 -15.27 13.24 6.12
C SER A 14 -14.47 12.48 5.08
N SER A 15 -14.87 12.56 3.80
CA SER A 15 -14.10 11.98 2.70
C SER A 15 -12.69 12.57 2.79
N LEU A 16 -11.66 11.72 2.98
CA LEU A 16 -10.29 12.21 2.97
C LEU A 16 -10.03 12.81 1.60
N VAL A 17 -9.81 14.13 1.56
CA VAL A 17 -9.30 14.78 0.37
C VAL A 17 -7.84 14.35 0.19
N MET A 18 -7.58 13.42 -0.76
CA MET A 18 -6.25 12.83 -0.96
C MET A 18 -5.16 13.87 -1.20
N SER A 19 -5.47 15.03 -1.81
CA SER A 19 -4.50 16.12 -2.01
C SER A 19 -3.98 16.75 -0.71
N SER A 20 -4.66 16.51 0.40
CA SER A 20 -4.29 17.00 1.74
C SER A 20 -3.55 15.96 2.56
N VAL A 21 -3.26 14.78 1.99
CA VAL A 21 -2.44 13.75 2.64
C VAL A 21 -0.97 13.99 2.36
N MET A 22 -0.17 13.99 3.41
CA MET A 22 1.28 14.25 3.37
C MET A 22 2.04 13.16 4.11
N SER A 23 3.20 12.76 3.58
CA SER A 23 4.14 11.93 4.30
C SER A 23 5.00 12.76 5.26
N VAL A 24 5.24 12.21 6.44
CA VAL A 24 6.01 12.85 7.52
C VAL A 24 7.07 11.88 8.01
N GLU A 25 8.32 12.21 7.73
CA GLU A 25 9.47 11.42 8.15
C GLU A 25 9.87 11.73 9.60
N ARG A 26 10.27 10.69 10.32
CA ARG A 26 10.77 10.74 11.70
C ARG A 26 11.95 9.79 11.85
N GLY A 27 12.87 10.14 12.75
CA GLY A 27 14.11 9.38 12.94
C GLY A 27 15.16 9.68 11.88
N THR A 28 16.18 8.84 11.81
CA THR A 28 17.32 9.03 10.88
C THR A 28 17.16 8.11 9.69
N SER A 29 17.27 8.63 8.47
CA SER A 29 17.23 7.82 7.24
C SER A 29 18.24 6.66 7.29
N ASN A 30 17.85 5.49 6.74
CA ASN A 30 18.65 4.26 6.75
C ASN A 30 19.08 3.82 8.16
N SER A 31 18.19 3.97 9.14
CA SER A 31 18.41 3.51 10.52
C SER A 31 17.17 2.80 11.08
N LEU A 32 17.34 2.04 12.16
CA LEU A 32 16.24 1.35 12.84
C LEU A 32 15.16 2.29 13.39
N SER A 33 15.47 3.58 13.58
CA SER A 33 14.53 4.59 14.08
C SER A 33 13.71 5.26 12.98
N TYR A 34 14.04 5.03 11.70
CA TYR A 34 13.34 5.66 10.60
C TYR A 34 11.89 5.21 10.52
N ARG A 35 10.97 6.17 10.47
CA ARG A 35 9.55 5.95 10.25
C ARG A 35 9.00 7.01 9.30
N MET A 36 8.13 6.59 8.41
CA MET A 36 7.35 7.49 7.57
C MET A 36 5.87 7.33 7.90
N PHE A 37 5.30 8.38 8.46
CA PHE A 37 3.88 8.44 8.80
C PHE A 37 3.10 9.17 7.71
N LEU A 38 1.79 8.96 7.67
CA LEU A 38 0.87 9.77 6.89
C LEU A 38 0.12 10.75 7.80
N THR A 39 -0.19 11.92 7.26
CA THR A 39 -1.03 12.92 7.92
C THR A 39 -2.07 13.46 6.95
N HIS A 40 -3.28 13.74 7.43
CA HIS A 40 -4.35 14.41 6.69
C HIS A 40 -4.74 15.68 7.44
N GLY A 41 -4.58 16.85 6.80
CA GLY A 41 -4.86 18.13 7.45
C GLY A 41 -4.02 18.37 8.72
N GLY A 42 -2.83 17.77 8.80
CA GLY A 42 -1.93 17.84 9.96
C GLY A 42 -2.20 16.78 11.05
N SER A 43 -3.28 16.02 10.97
CA SER A 43 -3.57 14.91 11.89
C SER A 43 -2.99 13.60 11.36
N PRO A 44 -2.32 12.78 12.20
CA PRO A 44 -1.85 11.46 11.77
C PRO A 44 -3.00 10.58 11.29
N ILE A 45 -2.76 9.79 10.25
CA ILE A 45 -3.66 8.75 9.74
C ILE A 45 -2.88 7.43 9.58
N SER A 46 -3.57 6.31 9.71
CA SER A 46 -3.00 4.97 9.49
C SER A 46 -2.79 4.71 8.00
N CYS A 47 -1.58 4.25 7.63
CA CYS A 47 -1.33 3.76 6.27
C CYS A 47 -2.17 2.52 5.95
N PHE A 48 -2.40 1.65 6.92
CA PHE A 48 -3.12 0.40 6.69
C PHE A 48 -4.63 0.62 6.62
N HIS A 49 -5.18 1.45 7.52
CA HIS A 49 -6.62 1.46 7.80
C HIS A 49 -7.37 2.71 7.32
N ASP A 50 -6.72 3.88 7.33
CA ASP A 50 -7.43 5.16 7.18
C ASP A 50 -7.42 5.69 5.74
N VAL A 51 -6.49 5.24 4.90
CA VAL A 51 -6.51 5.56 3.47
C VAL A 51 -7.60 4.72 2.79
N PRO A 52 -8.59 5.33 2.12
CA PRO A 52 -9.65 4.57 1.46
C PRO A 52 -9.08 3.69 0.35
N LEU A 53 -9.54 2.44 0.25
CA LEU A 53 -9.15 1.54 -0.85
C LEU A 53 -9.50 2.11 -2.23
N LEU A 54 -10.72 2.65 -2.37
CA LEU A 54 -11.23 3.20 -3.63
C LEU A 54 -11.07 4.73 -3.66
N THR A 55 -10.84 5.27 -4.85
CA THR A 55 -10.91 6.72 -5.08
C THR A 55 -12.36 7.20 -5.15
N ASP A 56 -12.58 8.50 -4.96
CA ASP A 56 -13.92 9.12 -5.08
C ASP A 56 -14.56 8.93 -6.47
N THR A 57 -13.76 8.63 -7.49
CA THR A 57 -14.22 8.39 -8.86
C THR A 57 -14.64 6.93 -9.13
N ASN A 58 -14.65 6.06 -8.11
CA ASN A 58 -15.03 4.62 -8.13
C ASN A 58 -14.37 3.72 -9.19
N ASN A 59 -13.51 4.26 -10.04
CA ASN A 59 -12.85 3.53 -11.14
C ASN A 59 -11.38 3.21 -10.85
N TYR A 60 -10.84 3.70 -9.74
CA TYR A 60 -9.44 3.54 -9.36
C TYR A 60 -9.31 3.16 -7.90
N TYR A 61 -8.17 2.56 -7.60
CA TYR A 61 -7.75 2.22 -6.24
C TYR A 61 -6.67 3.21 -5.78
N ASN A 62 -6.61 3.49 -4.49
CA ASN A 62 -5.44 4.16 -3.92
C ASN A 62 -4.37 3.12 -3.62
N MET A 63 -3.18 3.30 -4.18
CA MET A 63 -1.99 2.55 -3.81
C MET A 63 -1.12 3.41 -2.90
N ILE A 64 -0.60 2.83 -1.82
CA ILE A 64 0.46 3.43 -1.01
C ILE A 64 1.78 2.88 -1.50
N VAL A 65 2.66 3.75 -2.00
CA VAL A 65 3.99 3.36 -2.49
C VAL A 65 4.93 3.21 -1.31
N GLU A 66 5.53 2.04 -1.15
CA GLU A 66 6.49 1.75 -0.07
C GLU A 66 7.93 1.83 -0.59
N ILE A 67 8.19 1.22 -1.75
CA ILE A 67 9.54 1.08 -2.32
C ILE A 67 9.56 1.66 -3.74
N PRO A 68 10.27 2.79 -3.95
CA PRO A 68 10.46 3.35 -5.28
C PRO A 68 11.20 2.39 -6.21
N ARG A 69 10.84 2.39 -7.50
CA ARG A 69 11.56 1.60 -8.51
C ARG A 69 13.06 1.88 -8.50
N TRP A 70 13.84 0.81 -8.66
CA TRP A 70 15.31 0.75 -8.67
C TRP A 70 15.99 1.09 -7.34
N THR A 71 15.27 0.95 -6.23
CA THR A 71 15.82 1.01 -4.87
C THR A 71 15.85 -0.37 -4.22
N ASN A 72 16.62 -0.51 -3.14
CA ASN A 72 16.91 -1.81 -2.50
C ASN A 72 16.38 -1.92 -1.07
N ALA A 73 16.09 -0.82 -0.39
CA ALA A 73 15.60 -0.87 0.99
C ALA A 73 14.21 -1.55 1.01
N LYS A 74 14.07 -2.64 1.78
CA LYS A 74 12.77 -3.30 1.95
C LYS A 74 11.95 -2.48 2.94
N MET A 75 11.20 -1.51 2.42
CA MET A 75 10.27 -0.68 3.18
C MET A 75 8.90 -1.32 3.16
N GLU A 76 8.18 -1.29 4.28
CA GLU A 76 6.85 -1.90 4.44
C GLU A 76 6.01 -1.14 5.46
N ILE A 77 4.69 -1.15 5.28
CA ILE A 77 3.72 -0.70 6.27
C ILE A 77 3.83 -1.60 7.51
N SER A 78 4.10 -1.00 8.67
CA SER A 78 4.23 -1.74 9.91
C SER A 78 2.86 -2.14 10.48
N LYS A 79 2.52 -3.43 10.49
CA LYS A 79 1.29 -3.96 11.12
C LYS A 79 1.20 -3.69 12.63
N GLU A 80 2.35 -3.78 13.30
CA GLU A 80 2.42 -3.77 14.77
C GLU A 80 2.52 -2.38 15.40
N GLU A 81 2.82 -1.34 14.59
CA GLU A 81 3.05 0.00 15.13
C GLU A 81 1.82 0.87 14.95
N LEU A 82 1.54 1.71 15.96
CA LEU A 82 0.42 2.63 15.93
C LEU A 82 0.52 3.57 14.71
N MET A 83 -0.61 3.76 14.01
CA MET A 83 -0.69 4.48 12.73
C MET A 83 0.04 3.82 11.55
N ASN A 84 0.54 2.60 11.74
CA ASN A 84 1.12 1.76 10.71
C ASN A 84 2.12 2.50 9.80
N PRO A 85 3.13 3.19 10.35
CA PRO A 85 4.12 3.89 9.53
C PRO A 85 4.84 2.91 8.59
N ILE A 86 5.28 3.44 7.45
CA ILE A 86 6.22 2.73 6.59
C ILE A 86 7.58 2.74 7.30
N LYS A 87 8.21 1.58 7.42
CA LYS A 87 9.54 1.40 8.02
C LYS A 87 10.33 0.36 7.23
N GLN A 88 11.64 0.33 7.44
CA GLN A 88 12.46 -0.71 6.83
C GLN A 88 12.37 -2.02 7.61
N ASP A 89 12.18 -3.13 6.91
CA ASP A 89 12.23 -4.48 7.47
C ASP A 89 13.60 -4.74 8.12
N VAL A 90 13.61 -5.52 9.20
CA VAL A 90 14.78 -5.84 10.01
C VAL A 90 14.94 -7.35 10.10
N LYS A 91 16.04 -7.86 9.54
CA LYS A 91 16.42 -9.28 9.64
C LYS A 91 17.73 -9.40 10.41
N ASN A 92 17.75 -10.22 11.46
CA ASN A 92 18.92 -10.41 12.34
C ASN A 92 19.48 -9.08 12.90
N ASN A 93 18.60 -8.21 13.40
CA ASN A 93 18.93 -6.87 13.90
C ASN A 93 19.62 -5.93 12.89
N LYS A 94 19.55 -6.23 11.59
CA LYS A 94 20.09 -5.40 10.51
C LYS A 94 18.97 -5.01 9.56
N LEU A 95 19.06 -3.77 9.07
CA LEU A 95 18.17 -3.28 8.01
C LEU A 95 18.27 -4.17 6.78
N ARG A 96 17.12 -4.62 6.27
CA ARG A 96 17.06 -5.51 5.12
C ARG A 96 17.10 -4.71 3.82
N TYR A 97 17.97 -5.15 2.93
CA TYR A 97 18.04 -4.68 1.55
C TYR A 97 17.88 -5.89 0.62
N VAL A 98 17.03 -5.74 -0.39
CA VAL A 98 16.91 -6.72 -1.47
C VAL A 98 18.12 -6.62 -2.37
N ASN A 99 18.68 -7.77 -2.73
CA ASN A 99 19.86 -7.84 -3.59
C ASN A 99 19.51 -7.50 -5.04
N ASN A 100 20.49 -6.95 -5.77
CA ASN A 100 20.39 -6.87 -7.22
C ASN A 100 20.55 -8.27 -7.81
N VAL A 101 19.57 -8.72 -8.59
CA VAL A 101 19.61 -9.99 -9.31
C VAL A 101 19.74 -9.66 -10.79
N PHE A 102 20.89 -9.96 -11.40
CA PHE A 102 21.18 -9.62 -12.81
C PHE A 102 20.06 -10.13 -13.74
N PRO A 103 19.54 -9.31 -14.68
CA PRO A 103 20.01 -7.97 -15.10
C PRO A 103 19.37 -6.79 -14.34
N HIS A 104 18.66 -7.06 -13.24
CA HIS A 104 17.83 -6.09 -12.54
C HIS A 104 18.57 -5.30 -11.46
N LYS A 105 18.11 -4.06 -11.22
CA LYS A 105 18.56 -3.19 -10.12
C LYS A 105 17.39 -3.01 -9.15
N GLY A 106 17.56 -3.50 -7.92
CA GLY A 106 16.56 -3.39 -6.86
C GLY A 106 15.18 -3.89 -7.28
N TYR A 107 14.13 -3.25 -6.76
CA TYR A 107 12.76 -3.46 -7.22
C TYR A 107 12.60 -2.89 -8.63
N ILE A 108 12.03 -3.67 -9.56
CA ILE A 108 11.87 -3.27 -10.96
C ILE A 108 10.54 -2.55 -11.25
N TRP A 109 9.72 -2.35 -10.20
CA TRP A 109 8.44 -1.63 -10.20
C TRP A 109 8.44 -0.59 -9.08
N ASN A 110 7.52 0.38 -9.10
CA ASN A 110 7.15 1.01 -7.83
C ASN A 110 6.32 -0.03 -7.07
N TYR A 111 6.71 -0.31 -5.84
CA TYR A 111 6.14 -1.38 -5.04
C TYR A 111 5.44 -0.82 -3.82
N GLY A 112 4.35 -1.45 -3.41
CA GLY A 112 3.61 -1.06 -2.22
C GLY A 112 2.35 -1.90 -2.05
N ALA A 113 1.35 -1.32 -1.40
CA ALA A 113 0.15 -2.03 -0.97
C ALA A 113 -1.14 -1.29 -1.32
N LEU A 114 -2.25 -2.04 -1.42
CA LEU A 114 -3.59 -1.44 -1.33
C LEU A 114 -4.03 -1.36 0.14
N PRO A 115 -4.39 -0.17 0.65
CA PRO A 115 -4.86 -0.02 2.03
C PRO A 115 -6.23 -0.68 2.20
N GLN A 116 -6.61 -0.98 3.44
CA GLN A 116 -7.89 -1.63 3.78
C GLN A 116 -8.07 -3.01 3.13
N THR A 117 -6.97 -3.69 2.83
CA THR A 117 -6.94 -5.09 2.40
C THR A 117 -6.13 -5.91 3.39
N TRP A 118 -6.32 -7.22 3.39
CA TRP A 118 -5.60 -8.13 4.26
C TRP A 118 -5.68 -9.57 3.73
N GLU A 119 -4.52 -10.19 3.51
CA GLU A 119 -4.39 -11.61 3.22
C GLU A 119 -4.51 -12.41 4.52
N ASP A 120 -5.73 -12.87 4.83
CA ASP A 120 -6.03 -13.54 6.11
C ASP A 120 -5.18 -14.83 6.28
N PRO A 121 -4.31 -14.91 7.31
CA PRO A 121 -3.46 -16.08 7.57
C PRO A 121 -4.24 -17.31 8.06
N ASN A 122 -5.55 -17.17 8.29
CA ASN A 122 -6.44 -18.28 8.65
C ASN A 122 -7.23 -18.80 7.45
N HIS A 123 -7.28 -18.04 6.35
CA HIS A 123 -7.93 -18.44 5.12
C HIS A 123 -6.96 -19.23 4.24
N VAL A 124 -7.40 -20.35 3.66
CA VAL A 124 -6.63 -21.10 2.65
C VAL A 124 -7.18 -20.74 1.28
N ASP A 125 -6.36 -20.08 0.46
CA ASP A 125 -6.77 -19.68 -0.88
C ASP A 125 -6.93 -20.91 -1.80
N GLU A 126 -7.96 -20.86 -2.66
CA GLU A 126 -8.30 -21.97 -3.53
C GLU A 126 -7.34 -22.14 -4.71
N ASN A 127 -6.62 -21.10 -5.13
CA ASN A 127 -5.72 -21.14 -6.28
C ASN A 127 -4.31 -21.55 -5.89
N THR A 128 -3.79 -21.03 -4.77
CA THR A 128 -2.44 -21.32 -4.26
C THR A 128 -2.40 -22.53 -3.33
N LYS A 129 -3.53 -22.89 -2.72
CA LYS A 129 -3.63 -23.90 -1.65
C LYS A 129 -2.79 -23.54 -0.40
N ALA A 130 -2.47 -22.27 -0.22
CA ALA A 130 -1.70 -21.73 0.90
C ALA A 130 -2.53 -20.72 1.72
N LYS A 131 -2.06 -20.42 2.92
CA LYS A 131 -2.65 -19.40 3.80
C LYS A 131 -2.11 -18.01 3.46
N GLY A 132 -2.88 -16.94 3.70
CA GLY A 132 -2.40 -15.57 3.51
C GLY A 132 -1.14 -15.26 4.33
N ASP A 133 -0.31 -14.35 3.84
CA ASP A 133 0.94 -13.89 4.48
C ASP A 133 0.72 -12.86 5.61
N ASN A 134 -0.54 -12.59 5.95
CA ASN A 134 -0.97 -11.66 6.99
C ASN A 134 -0.67 -10.18 6.67
N ASP A 135 -0.38 -9.80 5.43
CA ASP A 135 -0.11 -8.42 5.01
C ASP A 135 -1.26 -7.83 4.16
N PRO A 136 -1.28 -6.51 3.91
CA PRO A 136 -2.11 -5.96 2.84
C PRO A 136 -1.75 -6.59 1.50
N ILE A 137 -2.69 -6.61 0.56
CA ILE A 137 -2.38 -7.12 -0.78
C ILE A 137 -1.33 -6.26 -1.47
N ASP A 138 -0.33 -6.92 -2.03
CA ASP A 138 0.83 -6.30 -2.64
C ASP A 138 0.59 -5.84 -4.08
N VAL A 139 1.29 -4.78 -4.46
CA VAL A 139 1.07 -4.07 -5.73
C VAL A 139 2.37 -3.74 -6.43
N CYS A 140 2.42 -4.09 -7.72
CA CYS A 140 3.46 -3.70 -8.66
C CYS A 140 2.93 -2.65 -9.64
N GLU A 141 3.30 -1.39 -9.45
CA GLU A 141 2.94 -0.29 -10.35
C GLU A 141 3.97 -0.14 -11.47
N ILE A 142 3.48 -0.27 -12.71
CA ILE A 142 4.32 -0.44 -13.90
C ILE A 142 4.51 0.84 -14.73
N GLY A 143 3.95 1.96 -14.28
CA GLY A 143 4.01 3.25 -14.97
C GLY A 143 5.43 3.79 -15.12
N SER A 144 5.56 4.78 -15.97
CA SER A 144 6.84 5.35 -16.37
C SER A 144 7.53 6.14 -15.24
N LYS A 145 6.76 6.79 -14.36
CA LYS A 145 7.27 7.63 -13.28
C LYS A 145 7.81 6.79 -12.11
N ILE A 146 8.91 7.20 -11.49
CA ILE A 146 9.35 6.66 -10.19
C ILE A 146 8.68 7.47 -9.09
N TRP A 147 7.90 6.80 -8.24
CA TRP A 147 7.17 7.46 -7.16
C TRP A 147 7.96 7.39 -5.84
N PRO A 148 8.01 8.48 -5.05
CA PRO A 148 8.59 8.46 -3.72
C PRO A 148 7.84 7.52 -2.77
N SER A 149 8.55 6.98 -1.77
CA SER A 149 7.93 6.25 -0.65
C SER A 149 6.93 7.15 0.08
N GLY A 150 5.83 6.58 0.56
CA GLY A 150 4.70 7.26 1.19
C GLY A 150 3.77 8.00 0.21
N SER A 151 4.01 7.92 -1.09
CA SER A 151 3.08 8.48 -2.08
C SER A 151 1.77 7.69 -2.07
N ILE A 152 0.65 8.39 -2.09
CA ILE A 152 -0.66 7.78 -2.36
C ILE A 152 -1.05 8.13 -3.79
N ILE A 153 -1.21 7.11 -4.63
CA ILE A 153 -1.45 7.31 -6.05
C ILE A 153 -2.70 6.57 -6.53
N PRO A 154 -3.54 7.19 -7.39
CA PRO A 154 -4.65 6.50 -8.01
C PRO A 154 -4.12 5.54 -9.06
N VAL A 155 -4.54 4.28 -9.01
CA VAL A 155 -4.10 3.22 -9.92
C VAL A 155 -5.26 2.45 -10.52
N LYS A 156 -5.08 1.98 -11.75
CA LYS A 156 -5.96 1.05 -12.45
C LYS A 156 -5.36 -0.36 -12.38
N VAL A 157 -6.17 -1.34 -12.00
CA VAL A 157 -5.79 -2.75 -11.97
C VAL A 157 -5.78 -3.31 -13.40
N LEU A 158 -4.72 -4.06 -13.73
CA LEU A 158 -4.52 -4.71 -15.03
C LEU A 158 -4.54 -6.24 -14.94
N GLY A 159 -4.29 -6.79 -13.76
CA GLY A 159 -4.22 -8.23 -13.53
C GLY A 159 -3.59 -8.56 -12.19
N ILE A 160 -3.35 -9.84 -11.94
CA ILE A 160 -2.82 -10.34 -10.68
C ILE A 160 -1.94 -11.57 -10.90
N LEU A 161 -0.89 -11.74 -10.09
CA LEU A 161 -0.02 -12.91 -10.08
C LEU A 161 -0.17 -13.66 -8.75
N ALA A 162 -0.36 -14.98 -8.82
CA ALA A 162 -0.41 -15.86 -7.67
C ALA A 162 1.02 -16.29 -7.29
N MET A 163 1.66 -15.56 -6.38
CA MET A 163 2.94 -15.99 -5.81
C MET A 163 2.69 -16.84 -4.57
N VAL A 164 3.54 -17.84 -4.38
CA VAL A 164 3.66 -18.56 -3.11
C VAL A 164 5.03 -18.20 -2.54
N ASP A 165 5.08 -17.31 -1.55
CA ASP A 165 6.34 -16.90 -0.91
C ASP A 165 6.51 -17.67 0.40
N GLU A 166 7.61 -18.41 0.52
CA GLU A 166 7.93 -19.25 1.68
C GLU A 166 6.79 -20.18 2.19
N GLY A 167 5.80 -20.50 1.33
CA GLY A 167 4.66 -21.36 1.65
C GLY A 167 3.35 -20.62 1.96
N GLU A 168 3.35 -19.29 1.85
CA GLU A 168 2.20 -18.40 2.06
C GLU A 168 1.68 -17.86 0.72
N THR A 169 0.37 -17.61 0.65
CA THR A 169 -0.27 -16.91 -0.46
C THR A 169 0.14 -15.45 -0.42
N ASP A 170 0.74 -15.00 -1.50
CA ASP A 170 1.26 -13.65 -1.62
C ASP A 170 0.89 -13.08 -3.00
N TRP A 171 -0.32 -12.52 -3.09
CA TRP A 171 -0.85 -12.01 -4.35
C TRP A 171 -0.16 -10.71 -4.77
N LYS A 172 0.32 -10.66 -6.02
CA LYS A 172 0.92 -9.43 -6.60
C LYS A 172 -0.02 -8.84 -7.64
N VAL A 173 -0.72 -7.76 -7.28
CA VAL A 173 -1.59 -7.03 -8.20
C VAL A 173 -0.73 -6.20 -9.15
N ILE A 174 -0.98 -6.33 -10.45
CA ILE A 174 -0.32 -5.51 -11.48
C ILE A 174 -1.21 -4.31 -11.76
N VAL A 175 -0.67 -3.12 -11.56
CA VAL A 175 -1.42 -1.87 -11.72
C VAL A 175 -0.63 -0.85 -12.53
N ILE A 176 -1.33 0.17 -13.02
CA ILE A 176 -0.71 1.35 -13.61
C ILE A 176 -1.31 2.62 -13.00
N ASN A 177 -0.48 3.63 -12.75
CA ASN A 177 -0.95 4.94 -12.33
C ASN A 177 -1.98 5.51 -13.32
N ALA A 178 -3.11 6.00 -12.80
CA ALA A 178 -4.21 6.53 -13.63
C ALA A 178 -3.81 7.76 -14.47
N GLY A 179 -2.76 8.49 -14.06
CA GLY A 179 -2.21 9.63 -14.79
C GLY A 179 -1.01 9.28 -15.69
N ASP A 180 -0.64 8.01 -15.83
CA ASP A 180 0.44 7.62 -16.74
C ASP A 180 0.00 7.82 -18.22
N PRO A 181 0.87 8.29 -19.13
CA PRO A 181 0.54 8.46 -20.55
C PRO A 181 0.07 7.17 -21.26
N MET A 182 0.38 6.00 -20.72
CA MET A 182 -0.05 4.69 -21.24
C MET A 182 -1.30 4.14 -20.56
N ALA A 183 -1.83 4.80 -19.52
CA ALA A 183 -2.96 4.30 -18.74
C ALA A 183 -4.17 3.97 -19.63
N ASP A 184 -4.55 4.85 -20.56
CA ASP A 184 -5.71 4.62 -21.44
C ASP A 184 -5.53 3.46 -22.43
N LYS A 185 -4.28 3.09 -22.73
CA LYS A 185 -3.93 2.03 -23.69
C LYS A 185 -3.82 0.65 -23.05
N LEU A 186 -3.70 0.58 -21.72
CA LEU A 186 -3.52 -0.66 -20.97
C LEU A 186 -4.79 -0.92 -20.16
N ASN A 187 -5.52 -1.98 -20.51
CA ASN A 187 -6.75 -2.37 -19.84
C ASN A 187 -6.65 -3.85 -19.45
N GLY A 188 -7.13 -4.18 -18.25
CA GLY A 188 -7.23 -5.55 -17.74
C GLY A 188 -8.51 -6.26 -18.17
#